data_AF-A0A0A1T8Z0-F1
#
_entry.id   AF-A0A0A1T8Z0-F1
#
_cell.length_a   1.000
_cell.length_b   1.000
_cell.length_c   1.000
_cell.angle_alpha   90.00
_cell.angle_beta   90.00
_cell.angle_gamma   90.00
#
_symmetry.space_group_name_H-M   'P 1'
#
loop_
_entity.id
_entity.type
_entity.pdbx_description
1 polymer ?
#
loop_
_entity_poly.entity_id
_entity_poly.type
_entity_poly.pdbx_seq_one_letter_code
_entity_poly.pdbx_strand_id
1 'polypeptide(L)' 'MQRTRHQYFRWTPRTARITFMYVCVVPAIMGYIAYKTDGRYNFLGKRKGDSILEK' A
#
# COMPACT_ATOMS: atom_id res chain seq x y z
N MET A 1 -9.82 -10.88 26.40
CA MET A 1 -8.37 -11.06 26.24
C MET A 1 -7.70 -10.05 25.28
N GLN A 2 -8.34 -9.58 24.20
CA GLN A 2 -7.71 -8.63 23.26
C GLN A 2 -7.45 -7.22 23.84
N ARG A 3 -8.32 -6.72 24.73
CA ARG A 3 -8.27 -5.35 25.27
C ARG A 3 -6.96 -4.99 25.97
N THR A 4 -6.36 -5.93 26.71
CA THR A 4 -5.14 -5.69 27.52
C THR A 4 -3.84 -6.03 26.79
N ARG A 5 -3.90 -6.53 25.55
CA ARG A 5 -2.71 -7.02 24.80
C ARG A 5 -1.64 -5.95 24.61
N HIS A 6 -2.04 -4.69 24.47
CA HIS A 6 -1.11 -3.56 24.34
C HIS A 6 -0.28 -3.33 25.61
N GLN A 7 -0.79 -3.69 26.79
CA GLN A 7 -0.08 -3.54 28.07
C GLN A 7 1.08 -4.53 28.21
N TYR A 8 0.97 -5.69 27.58
CA TYR A 8 1.98 -6.75 27.61
C TYR A 8 2.87 -6.77 26.35
N PHE A 9 2.77 -5.75 25.49
CA PHE A 9 3.57 -5.67 24.28
C PHE A 9 5.04 -5.42 24.61
N ARG A 10 5.93 -6.09 23.85
CA ARG A 10 7.38 -5.94 23.98
C ARG A 10 8.01 -5.78 22.60
N TRP A 11 8.96 -4.85 22.51
CA TRP A 11 9.80 -4.71 21.33
C TRP A 11 10.85 -5.82 21.32
N THR A 12 10.65 -6.77 20.42
CA THR A 12 11.63 -7.81 20.09
C THR A 12 12.09 -7.57 18.66
N PRO A 13 13.27 -8.07 18.25
CA PRO A 13 13.72 -7.93 16.87
C PRO A 13 12.70 -8.41 15.83
N ARG A 14 11.88 -9.42 16.19
CA ARG A 14 10.79 -9.92 15.34
C ARG A 14 9.65 -8.91 15.22
N THR A 15 9.13 -8.40 16.33
CA THR A 15 8.01 -7.44 16.30
C THR A 15 8.42 -6.13 15.65
N ALA A 16 9.64 -5.64 15.91
CA ALA A 16 10.20 -4.46 15.27
C ALA A 16 10.23 -4.56 13.74
N ARG A 17 10.72 -5.68 13.18
CA ARG A 17 10.76 -5.89 11.72
C ARG A 17 9.36 -5.94 11.12
N ILE A 18 8.43 -6.64 11.77
CA ILE A 18 7.05 -6.74 11.28
C ILE A 18 6.40 -5.35 11.28
N THR A 19 6.49 -4.61 12.38
CA THR A 19 5.94 -3.25 12.44
C THR A 19 6.56 -2.34 11.39
N PHE A 20 7.88 -2.37 11.22
CA PHE A 20 8.56 -1.56 10.19
C PHE A 20 8.11 -1.92 8.77
N MET A 21 7.98 -3.21 8.46
CA MET A 21 7.53 -3.66 7.14
C MET A 21 6.11 -3.16 6.82
N TYR A 22 5.18 -3.27 7.76
CA TYR A 22 3.79 -2.88 7.51
C TYR A 22 3.53 -1.37 7.65
N VAL A 23 4.32 -0.65 8.44
CA VAL A 23 4.15 0.81 8.61
C VAL A 23 4.91 1.58 7.54
N CYS A 24 6.08 1.11 7.09
CA CYS A 24 6.92 1.84 6.14
C CYS A 24 6.94 1.19 4.76
N VAL A 25 7.31 -0.10 4.67
CA VAL A 25 7.59 -0.75 3.38
C VAL A 25 6.32 -0.89 2.55
N VAL A 26 5.25 -1.45 3.13
CA VAL A 26 4.00 -1.67 2.41
C VAL A 26 3.37 -0.34 1.94
N PRO A 27 3.24 0.70 2.78
CA PRO A 27 2.72 1.99 2.32
C PRO A 27 3.63 2.69 1.32
N ALA A 28 4.96 2.55 1.42
CA ALA A 28 5.88 3.13 0.45
C ALA A 28 5.72 2.49 -0.94
N ILE A 29 5.61 1.15 -1.01
CA ILE A 29 5.36 0.44 -2.27
C ILE A 29 4.02 0.86 -2.86
N MET A 30 2.96 0.85 -2.04
CA MET A 30 1.63 1.24 -2.49
C MET A 30 1.58 2.70 -2.94
N GLY A 31 2.21 3.61 -2.19
CA GLY A 31 2.31 5.03 -2.56
C GLY A 31 3.06 5.22 -3.86
N TYR A 32 4.20 4.55 -4.04
CA TYR A 32 4.96 4.62 -5.29
C TYR A 32 4.14 4.14 -6.50
N ILE A 33 3.44 3.02 -6.35
CA ILE A 33 2.55 2.52 -7.42
C ILE A 33 1.45 3.54 -7.67
N ALA A 34 0.75 3.98 -6.62
CA ALA A 34 -0.35 4.92 -6.72
C ALA A 34 0.08 6.19 -7.46
N TYR A 35 1.16 6.85 -7.05
CA TYR A 35 1.68 8.06 -7.72
C TYR A 35 2.07 7.81 -9.18
N LYS A 36 2.56 6.61 -9.53
CA LYS A 36 2.94 6.28 -10.90
C LYS A 36 1.74 5.92 -11.79
N THR A 37 0.67 5.42 -11.18
CA THR A 37 -0.56 5.01 -11.88
C THR A 37 -1.64 6.07 -11.86
N ASP A 38 -1.50 7.08 -11.00
CA ASP A 38 -2.42 8.20 -10.91
C ASP A 38 -2.42 8.98 -12.23
N GLY A 39 -3.61 9.24 -12.77
CA GLY A 39 -3.79 9.85 -14.10
C GLY A 39 -3.33 9.03 -15.30
N ARG A 40 -2.74 7.83 -15.10
CA ARG A 40 -2.19 7.02 -16.20
C ARG A 40 -3.23 6.22 -16.97
N TYR A 41 -4.40 5.99 -16.38
CA TYR A 41 -5.44 5.16 -16.99
C TYR A 41 -6.77 5.90 -17.02
N ASN A 42 -7.33 6.06 -18.21
CA ASN A 42 -8.67 6.60 -18.40
C ASN A 42 -9.54 5.63 -19.18
N PHE A 43 -10.61 5.19 -18.53
CA PHE A 43 -11.55 4.21 -19.06
C PHE A 43 -12.83 4.87 -19.61
N LEU A 44 -12.97 6.19 -19.49
CA LEU A 44 -14.16 6.90 -19.94
C LEU A 44 -14.26 6.86 -21.48
N GLY A 45 -15.36 6.32 -21.99
CA GLY A 45 -15.70 6.34 -23.42
C GLY A 45 -14.84 5.47 -24.34
N LYS A 46 -13.95 4.61 -23.80
CA LYS A 46 -13.06 3.76 -24.60
C LYS A 46 -13.82 2.60 -25.27
N ARG A 47 -13.51 2.29 -26.54
CA ARG A 47 -14.09 1.18 -27.31
C ARG A 47 -13.09 0.02 -27.46
N LYS A 48 -13.55 -1.11 -28.01
CA LYS A 48 -12.70 -2.29 -28.26
C LYS A 48 -11.54 -1.91 -29.20
N GLY A 49 -10.32 -1.99 -28.68
CA GLY A 49 -9.09 -1.67 -29.42
C GLY A 49 -8.45 -0.33 -29.06
N ASP A 50 -9.13 0.54 -28.29
CA ASP A 50 -8.58 1.84 -27.89
C ASP A 50 -7.60 1.72 -26.72
N SER A 51 -6.53 2.52 -26.76
CA SER A 51 -5.58 2.62 -25.66
C SER A 51 -6.21 3.34 -24.46
N ILE A 52 -6.08 2.70 -23.29
CA ILE A 52 -6.53 3.18 -21.98
C ILE A 52 -5.48 4.10 -21.33
N LEU A 53 -4.24 4.04 -21.82
CA LEU A 53 -3.11 4.73 -21.21
C LEU A 53 -3.12 6.22 -21.59
N GLU A 54 -3.28 7.08 -20.60
CA GLU A 54 -3.02 8.51 -20.68
C GLU A 54 -1.57 8.78 -20.24
N LYS A 55 -0.89 9.67 -20.97
CA LYS A 55 0.57 9.83 -20.90
C LYS A 55 0.94 11.04 -20.06
#